data_AF-A0A2V5QEH5-F1
#
_entry.id   AF-A0A2V5QEH5-F1
#
_cell.length_a   1.000
_cell.length_b   1.000
_cell.length_c   1.000
_cell.angle_alpha   90.00
_cell.angle_beta   90.00
_cell.angle_gamma   90.00
#
_symmetry.space_group_name_H-M   'P 1'
#
loop_
_entity.id
_entity.type
_entity.pdbx_description
1 polymer ?
#
loop_
_entity_poly.entity_id
_entity_poly.type
_entity_poly.pdbx_seq_one_letter_code
_entity_poly.pdbx_strand_id
1 'polypeptide(L)'
;MKSPPASRSELDEVIVNIELTLASIVQGLALSVLADNTSAVLSNGPATAWPYVGVGFLTILLFWSRALIHTLTLIRWPLEFVHNFFYFVCALAEVLAFKHLNDPFMWFVLNAVFAALVWGLFIHDLRIIRQRAKDSVGPSSFRLYAIVDADQRLNIRLVMPLLFLFLLGSALAIKMAPEFFLERRGHLILIGCQALGLLVYLGCVVRAFTRITPLISATRAEWRDDVEEGI
;
A
#
# COMPACT_ATOMS: atom_id res chain seq x y z
N MET A 1 35.62 3.75 8.22
CA MET A 1 35.54 2.86 9.40
C MET A 1 34.35 1.94 9.17
N LYS A 2 34.58 0.67 8.79
CA LYS A 2 33.49 -0.32 8.64
C LYS A 2 32.91 -0.55 10.04
N SER A 3 31.64 -0.24 10.25
CA SER A 3 30.92 -0.65 11.46
C SER A 3 30.97 -2.18 11.56
N PRO A 4 31.16 -2.76 12.76
CA PRO A 4 31.20 -4.21 12.91
C PRO A 4 29.89 -4.82 12.41
N PRO A 5 29.92 -6.00 11.77
CA PRO A 5 28.74 -6.60 11.13
C PRO A 5 27.53 -6.75 12.06
N ALA A 6 27.79 -7.05 13.34
CA ALA A 6 26.77 -7.17 14.38
C ALA A 6 25.97 -5.87 14.58
N SER A 7 26.61 -4.70 14.55
CA SER A 7 25.91 -3.43 14.76
C SER A 7 25.04 -3.03 13.57
N ARG A 8 25.32 -3.54 12.37
CA ARG A 8 24.47 -3.31 11.18
C ARG A 8 23.22 -4.19 11.20
N SER A 9 23.34 -5.44 11.62
CA SER A 9 22.19 -6.35 11.80
C SER A 9 21.22 -5.81 12.85
N GLU A 10 21.73 -5.32 13.98
CA GLU A 10 20.90 -4.68 15.02
C GLU A 10 20.16 -3.45 14.48
N LEU A 11 20.82 -2.62 13.67
CA LEU A 11 20.19 -1.45 13.04
C LEU A 11 19.11 -1.84 12.03
N ASP A 12 19.32 -2.91 11.27
CA ASP A 12 18.31 -3.45 10.34
C ASP A 12 17.05 -3.90 11.09
N GLU A 13 17.21 -4.60 12.22
CA GLU A 13 16.08 -5.01 13.07
C GLU A 13 15.34 -3.82 13.67
N VAL A 14 16.07 -2.83 14.18
CA VAL A 14 15.49 -1.58 14.71
C VAL A 14 14.69 -0.85 13.64
N ILE A 15 15.23 -0.71 12.43
CA ILE A 15 14.54 -0.02 11.34
C ILE A 15 13.28 -0.77 10.91
N VAL A 16 13.36 -2.09 10.75
CA VAL A 16 12.18 -2.91 10.42
C VAL A 16 11.09 -2.73 11.48
N ASN A 17 11.44 -2.70 12.76
CA ASN A 17 10.48 -2.48 13.85
C ASN A 17 9.87 -1.07 13.79
N ILE A 18 10.66 -0.03 13.53
CA ILE A 18 10.17 1.34 13.36
C ILE A 18 9.14 1.41 12.24
N GLU A 19 9.43 0.78 11.10
CA GLU A 19 8.59 0.80 9.90
C GLU A 19 7.28 0.06 10.10
N LEU A 20 7.33 -1.14 10.69
CA LEU A 20 6.12 -1.90 11.03
C LEU A 20 5.26 -1.15 12.05
N THR A 21 5.90 -0.51 13.03
CA THR A 21 5.20 0.30 14.04
C THR A 21 4.54 1.51 13.38
N LEU A 22 5.28 2.23 12.53
CA LEU A 22 4.77 3.39 11.80
C LEU A 22 3.60 3.01 10.90
N ALA A 23 3.75 1.98 10.06
CA ALA A 23 2.69 1.50 9.18
C ALA A 23 1.43 1.10 9.97
N SER A 24 1.61 0.43 11.13
CA SER A 24 0.49 0.01 11.97
C SER A 24 -0.20 1.17 12.68
N ILE A 25 0.53 2.16 13.19
CA ILE A 25 -0.04 3.38 13.79
C ILE A 25 -0.86 4.15 12.75
N VAL A 26 -0.26 4.36 11.59
CA VAL A 26 -0.86 5.13 10.50
C VAL A 26 -2.14 4.46 9.99
N GLN A 27 -2.11 3.15 9.77
CA GLN A 27 -3.30 2.40 9.33
C GLN A 27 -4.32 2.22 10.46
N GLY A 28 -3.87 2.15 11.71
CA GLY A 28 -4.76 2.18 12.88
C GLY A 28 -5.56 3.48 12.97
N LEU A 29 -4.93 4.63 12.69
CA LEU A 29 -5.62 5.93 12.60
C LEU A 29 -6.64 5.95 11.45
N ALA A 30 -6.26 5.43 10.27
CA ALA A 30 -7.18 5.35 9.13
C ALA A 30 -8.40 4.48 9.47
N LEU A 31 -8.17 3.34 10.15
CA LEU A 31 -9.22 2.44 10.62
C LEU A 31 -10.11 3.08 11.69
N SER A 32 -9.56 3.85 12.63
CA SER A 32 -10.37 4.52 13.65
C SER A 32 -11.30 5.56 13.02
N VAL A 33 -10.79 6.35 12.07
CA VAL A 33 -11.63 7.33 11.33
C VAL A 33 -12.70 6.61 10.52
N LEU A 34 -12.36 5.50 9.86
CA LEU A 34 -13.35 4.70 9.16
C LEU A 34 -14.43 4.17 10.10
N ALA A 35 -14.06 3.69 11.29
CA ALA A 35 -15.00 3.18 12.30
C ALA A 35 -15.93 4.28 12.83
N ASP A 36 -15.40 5.49 13.08
CA ASP A 36 -16.20 6.64 13.52
C ASP A 36 -17.23 7.03 12.45
N ASN A 37 -16.81 7.12 11.19
CA ASN A 37 -17.71 7.46 10.09
C ASN A 37 -18.69 6.33 9.76
N THR A 38 -18.28 5.07 9.94
CA THR A 38 -19.17 3.90 9.83
C THR A 38 -20.26 3.92 10.89
N SER A 39 -19.92 4.33 12.11
CA SER A 39 -20.91 4.47 13.20
C SER A 39 -21.96 5.53 12.85
N ALA A 40 -21.54 6.66 12.28
CA ALA A 40 -22.47 7.67 11.77
C ALA A 40 -23.38 7.13 10.64
N VAL A 41 -22.83 6.30 9.75
CA VAL A 41 -23.62 5.61 8.71
C VAL A 41 -24.62 4.62 9.32
N LEU A 42 -24.23 3.87 10.36
CA LEU A 42 -25.10 2.91 11.03
C LEU A 42 -26.30 3.59 11.71
N SER A 43 -26.09 4.74 12.35
CA SER A 43 -27.16 5.42 13.09
C SER A 43 -28.18 6.10 12.18
N ASN A 44 -27.72 6.84 11.16
CA ASN A 44 -28.59 7.73 10.37
C ASN A 44 -28.22 7.79 8.88
N GLY A 45 -27.28 6.98 8.41
CA GLY A 45 -26.78 7.03 7.05
C GLY A 45 -27.67 6.28 6.04
N PRO A 46 -27.62 6.66 4.76
CA PRO A 46 -28.30 5.91 3.71
C PRO A 46 -27.64 4.53 3.53
N ALA A 47 -28.44 3.50 3.24
CA ALA A 47 -27.93 2.16 2.99
C ALA A 47 -26.92 2.08 1.83
N THR A 48 -26.93 3.06 0.92
CA THR A 48 -26.00 3.20 -0.21
C THR A 48 -24.57 3.53 0.20
N ALA A 49 -24.32 3.87 1.47
CA ALA A 49 -22.99 4.16 2.00
C ALA A 49 -22.20 2.90 2.41
N TRP A 50 -22.86 1.77 2.68
CA TRP A 50 -22.21 0.53 3.11
C TRP A 50 -21.16 -0.02 2.15
N PRO A 51 -21.34 0.02 0.81
CA PRO A 51 -20.28 -0.35 -0.11
C PRO A 51 -19.01 0.47 0.07
N TYR A 52 -19.11 1.76 0.39
CA TYR A 52 -17.96 2.64 0.64
C TYR A 52 -17.23 2.27 1.93
N VAL A 53 -17.96 1.88 2.99
CA VAL A 53 -17.36 1.32 4.21
C VAL A 53 -16.52 0.08 3.87
N GLY A 54 -17.11 -0.87 3.12
CA GLY A 54 -16.42 -2.10 2.72
C GLY A 54 -15.18 -1.84 1.87
N VAL A 55 -15.27 -0.93 0.89
CA VAL A 55 -14.13 -0.53 0.07
C VAL A 55 -13.08 0.21 0.88
N GLY A 56 -13.46 1.09 1.81
CA GLY A 56 -12.52 1.77 2.69
C GLY A 56 -11.73 0.79 3.55
N PHE A 57 -12.41 -0.19 4.13
CA PHE A 57 -11.75 -1.25 4.90
C PHE A 57 -10.79 -2.08 4.02
N LEU A 58 -11.21 -2.40 2.80
CA LEU A 58 -10.37 -3.12 1.85
C LEU A 58 -9.14 -2.32 1.41
N THR A 59 -9.27 -1.00 1.24
CA THR A 59 -8.14 -0.09 0.97
C THR A 59 -7.12 -0.15 2.11
N ILE A 60 -7.56 -0.07 3.37
CA ILE A 60 -6.68 -0.19 4.55
C ILE A 60 -5.91 -1.52 4.53
N LEU A 61 -6.62 -2.64 4.35
CA LEU A 61 -5.98 -3.96 4.32
C LEU A 61 -4.95 -4.07 3.18
N LEU A 62 -5.27 -3.51 2.03
CA LEU A 62 -4.39 -3.54 0.87
C LEU A 62 -3.15 -2.68 1.07
N PHE A 63 -3.31 -1.45 1.56
CA PHE A 63 -2.18 -0.57 1.83
C PHE A 63 -1.28 -1.15 2.94
N TRP A 64 -1.87 -1.62 4.04
CA TRP A 64 -1.15 -2.26 5.14
C TRP A 64 -0.39 -3.51 4.69
N SER A 65 -1.02 -4.40 3.92
CA SER A 65 -0.35 -5.63 3.45
C SER A 65 0.81 -5.34 2.50
N ARG A 66 0.68 -4.33 1.63
CA ARG A 66 1.78 -3.88 0.76
C ARG A 66 2.93 -3.29 1.58
N ALA A 67 2.63 -2.44 2.57
CA ALA A 67 3.64 -1.87 3.46
C ALA A 67 4.38 -2.98 4.25
N LEU A 68 3.65 -3.97 4.78
CA LEU A 68 4.23 -5.12 5.46
C LEU A 68 5.22 -5.88 4.56
N ILE A 69 4.81 -6.22 3.34
CA ILE A 69 5.66 -6.97 2.39
C ILE A 69 6.89 -6.13 2.02
N HIS A 70 6.71 -4.84 1.75
CA HIS A 70 7.79 -3.91 1.45
C HIS A 70 8.81 -3.88 2.60
N THR A 71 8.35 -3.71 3.84
CA THR A 71 9.22 -3.68 5.02
C THR A 71 9.98 -4.99 5.22
N LEU A 72 9.32 -6.13 5.04
CA LEU A 72 9.97 -7.44 5.22
C LEU A 72 11.00 -7.78 4.12
N THR A 73 10.89 -7.16 2.94
CA THR A 73 11.72 -7.49 1.78
C THR A 73 12.83 -6.47 1.51
N LEU A 74 12.57 -5.17 1.70
CA LEU A 74 13.43 -4.10 1.18
C LEU A 74 14.04 -3.20 2.25
N ILE A 75 13.34 -3.01 3.37
CA ILE A 75 13.74 -2.06 4.38
C ILE A 75 14.87 -2.63 5.23
N ARG A 76 15.97 -1.88 5.27
CA ARG A 76 17.21 -2.10 6.01
C ARG A 76 17.89 -0.75 6.24
N TRP A 77 18.95 -0.70 7.03
CA TRP A 77 19.79 0.47 7.20
C TRP A 77 20.36 0.99 5.87
N PRO A 78 20.41 2.33 5.65
CA PRO A 78 19.91 3.42 6.49
C PRO A 78 18.39 3.69 6.34
N LEU A 79 17.81 4.39 7.32
CA LEU A 79 16.39 4.78 7.30
C LEU A 79 16.09 5.79 6.18
N GLU A 80 15.07 5.52 5.38
CA GLU A 80 14.65 6.38 4.26
C GLU A 80 13.50 7.31 4.69
N PHE A 81 13.84 8.50 5.21
CA PHE A 81 12.85 9.46 5.71
C PHE A 81 11.77 9.86 4.70
N VAL A 82 12.14 9.99 3.41
CA VAL A 82 11.18 10.38 2.36
C VAL A 82 10.06 9.34 2.24
N HIS A 83 10.42 8.06 2.20
CA HIS A 83 9.47 6.94 2.18
C HIS A 83 8.51 7.00 3.38
N ASN A 84 9.05 7.26 4.56
CA ASN A 84 8.27 7.25 5.80
C ASN A 84 7.34 8.45 5.89
N PHE A 85 7.74 9.60 5.35
CA PHE A 85 6.87 10.75 5.24
C PHE A 85 5.70 10.51 4.27
N PHE A 86 5.90 9.70 3.22
CA PHE A 86 4.81 9.31 2.34
C PHE A 86 3.72 8.52 3.05
N TYR A 87 4.03 7.69 4.06
CA TYR A 87 2.99 7.01 4.85
C TYR A 87 2.04 7.99 5.52
N PHE A 88 2.54 9.08 6.12
CA PHE A 88 1.68 10.10 6.73
C PHE A 88 0.81 10.83 5.70
N VAL A 89 1.36 11.15 4.52
CA VAL A 89 0.61 11.83 3.45
C VAL A 89 -0.48 10.91 2.88
N CYS A 90 -0.16 9.62 2.68
CA CYS A 90 -1.13 8.61 2.26
C CYS A 90 -2.26 8.46 3.29
N ALA A 91 -1.92 8.38 4.57
CA ALA A 91 -2.89 8.30 5.65
C ALA A 91 -3.84 9.49 5.71
N LEU A 92 -3.29 10.70 5.52
CA LEU A 92 -4.10 11.91 5.49
C LEU A 92 -5.12 11.84 4.36
N ALA A 93 -4.72 11.37 3.17
CA ALA A 93 -5.63 11.18 2.06
C ALA A 93 -6.70 10.11 2.35
N GLU A 94 -6.35 8.99 2.98
CA GLU A 94 -7.31 7.96 3.42
C GLU A 94 -8.31 8.53 4.42
N VAL A 95 -7.83 9.21 5.46
CA VAL A 95 -8.65 9.85 6.48
C VAL A 95 -9.63 10.85 5.86
N LEU A 96 -9.17 11.65 4.90
CA LEU A 96 -10.04 12.57 4.18
C LEU A 96 -11.09 11.79 3.38
N ALA A 97 -10.70 10.75 2.63
CA ALA A 97 -11.66 9.94 1.87
C ALA A 97 -12.73 9.29 2.77
N PHE A 98 -12.34 8.77 3.93
CA PHE A 98 -13.24 8.09 4.87
C PHE A 98 -14.19 9.04 5.61
N LYS A 99 -13.94 10.35 5.61
CA LYS A 99 -14.92 11.34 6.06
C LYS A 99 -16.06 11.58 5.06
N HIS A 100 -15.89 11.12 3.82
CA HIS A 100 -16.81 11.36 2.70
C HIS A 100 -17.53 10.07 2.22
N LEU A 101 -17.83 9.12 3.12
CA LEU A 101 -18.55 7.87 2.77
C LEU A 101 -19.93 8.10 2.13
N ASN A 102 -20.58 9.21 2.45
CA ASN A 102 -21.90 9.58 1.94
C ASN A 102 -21.84 10.50 0.71
N ASP A 103 -20.65 10.84 0.24
CA ASP A 103 -20.44 11.70 -0.92
C ASP A 103 -19.65 10.92 -1.99
N PRO A 104 -20.37 10.24 -2.92
CA PRO A 104 -19.74 9.50 -4.00
C PRO A 104 -18.71 10.31 -4.80
N PHE A 105 -18.99 11.58 -5.07
CA PHE A 105 -18.09 12.39 -5.89
C PHE A 105 -16.78 12.67 -5.15
N MET A 106 -16.85 13.15 -3.90
CA MET A 106 -15.65 13.38 -3.09
C MET A 106 -14.89 12.09 -2.79
N TRP A 107 -15.59 10.98 -2.58
CA TRP A 107 -14.96 9.67 -2.42
C TRP A 107 -14.01 9.35 -3.58
N PHE A 108 -14.50 9.42 -4.82
CA PHE A 108 -13.69 9.09 -5.99
C PHE A 108 -12.57 10.11 -6.25
N VAL A 109 -12.81 11.40 -5.98
CA VAL A 109 -11.76 12.44 -6.08
C VAL A 109 -10.63 12.17 -5.08
N LEU A 110 -10.95 11.96 -3.81
CA LEU A 110 -9.97 11.75 -2.76
C LEU A 110 -9.23 10.43 -2.92
N ASN A 111 -9.93 9.37 -3.36
CA ASN A 111 -9.28 8.11 -3.71
C ASN A 111 -8.38 8.25 -4.95
N ALA A 112 -8.72 9.08 -5.94
CA ALA A 112 -7.83 9.36 -7.07
C ALA A 112 -6.55 10.08 -6.62
N VAL A 113 -6.67 11.04 -5.69
CA VAL A 113 -5.51 11.70 -5.06
C VAL A 113 -4.67 10.68 -4.30
N PHE A 114 -5.30 9.83 -3.49
CA PHE A 114 -4.62 8.74 -2.78
C PHE A 114 -3.89 7.80 -3.76
N ALA A 115 -4.54 7.36 -4.84
CA ALA A 115 -3.92 6.52 -5.86
C ALA A 115 -2.71 7.19 -6.53
N ALA A 116 -2.77 8.51 -6.78
CA ALA A 116 -1.63 9.26 -7.31
C ALA A 116 -0.46 9.33 -6.31
N LEU A 117 -0.75 9.53 -5.02
CA LEU A 117 0.26 9.53 -3.95
C LEU A 117 0.93 8.15 -3.83
N VAL A 118 0.14 7.08 -3.78
CA VAL A 118 0.63 5.71 -3.77
C VAL A 118 1.44 5.42 -5.03
N TRP A 119 1.00 5.85 -6.20
CA TRP A 119 1.76 5.69 -7.44
C TRP A 119 3.13 6.39 -7.36
N GLY A 120 3.19 7.60 -6.81
CA GLY A 120 4.43 8.31 -6.53
C GLY A 120 5.35 7.54 -5.57
N LEU A 121 4.79 6.95 -4.51
CA LEU A 121 5.51 6.07 -3.59
C LEU A 121 6.12 4.87 -4.31
N PHE A 122 5.33 4.21 -5.17
CA PHE A 122 5.84 3.09 -5.97
C PHE A 122 7.03 3.49 -6.86
N ILE A 123 6.98 4.68 -7.47
CA ILE A 123 8.09 5.19 -8.28
C ILE A 123 9.33 5.46 -7.42
N HIS A 124 9.13 6.04 -6.23
CA HIS A 124 10.21 6.31 -5.28
C HIS A 124 10.91 5.02 -4.83
N ASP A 125 10.13 4.01 -4.45
CA ASP A 125 10.60 2.70 -3.96
C ASP A 125 11.45 1.93 -4.97
N LEU A 126 11.29 2.22 -6.27
CA LEU A 126 12.11 1.61 -7.30
C LEU A 126 13.60 1.93 -7.10
N ARG A 127 13.92 3.09 -6.50
CA ARG A 127 15.29 3.43 -6.11
C ARG A 127 15.80 2.47 -5.04
N ILE A 128 15.00 2.23 -4.00
CA ILE A 128 15.34 1.33 -2.88
C ILE A 128 15.55 -0.08 -3.40
N ILE A 129 14.64 -0.59 -4.24
CA ILE A 129 14.75 -1.93 -4.84
C ILE A 129 16.03 -2.08 -5.64
N ARG A 130 16.38 -1.09 -6.47
CA ARG A 130 17.61 -1.13 -7.26
C ARG A 130 18.88 -1.09 -6.41
N GLN A 131 18.86 -0.37 -5.30
CA GLN A 131 19.97 -0.37 -4.34
C GLN A 131 20.10 -1.76 -3.71
N ARG A 132 19.00 -2.33 -3.19
CA ARG A 132 19.01 -3.67 -2.58
C ARG A 132 19.39 -4.78 -3.55
N ALA A 133 18.96 -4.69 -4.81
CA ALA A 133 19.35 -5.65 -5.83
C ALA A 133 20.86 -5.63 -6.12
N LYS A 134 21.52 -4.45 -6.07
CA LYS A 134 22.98 -4.33 -6.22
C LYS A 134 23.73 -4.89 -5.02
N ASP A 135 23.13 -4.81 -3.86
CA ASP A 135 23.70 -5.32 -2.60
C ASP A 135 23.51 -6.84 -2.44
N SER A 136 22.86 -7.55 -3.39
CA SER A 136 22.60 -9.00 -3.27
C SER A 136 23.90 -9.81 -3.07
N VAL A 137 23.92 -10.63 -2.01
CA VAL A 137 25.07 -11.47 -1.63
C VAL A 137 24.98 -12.92 -2.14
N GLY A 138 23.81 -13.34 -2.64
CA GLY A 138 23.59 -14.73 -3.03
C GLY A 138 22.40 -14.99 -3.96
N PRO A 139 22.18 -16.25 -4.37
CA PRO A 139 21.13 -16.62 -5.32
C PRO A 139 19.70 -16.32 -4.85
N SER A 140 19.42 -16.47 -3.55
CA SER A 140 18.09 -16.24 -2.98
C SER A 140 17.76 -14.76 -2.91
N SER A 141 18.71 -13.94 -2.45
CA SER A 141 18.59 -12.48 -2.44
C SER A 141 18.40 -11.92 -3.85
N PHE A 142 19.19 -12.38 -4.83
CA PHE A 142 19.02 -12.00 -6.23
C PHE A 142 17.62 -12.35 -6.76
N ARG A 143 17.16 -13.58 -6.51
CA ARG A 143 15.83 -14.03 -6.97
C ARG A 143 14.70 -13.28 -6.29
N LEU A 144 14.81 -12.99 -5.00
CA LEU A 144 13.83 -12.21 -4.25
C LEU A 144 13.70 -10.81 -4.86
N TYR A 145 14.80 -10.09 -5.06
CA TYR A 145 14.77 -8.74 -5.60
C TYR A 145 14.33 -8.69 -7.07
N ALA A 146 14.59 -9.72 -7.87
CA ALA A 146 14.05 -9.82 -9.22
C ALA A 146 12.51 -9.93 -9.22
N ILE A 147 11.95 -10.71 -8.29
CA ILE A 147 10.48 -10.83 -8.14
C ILE A 147 9.88 -9.50 -7.67
N VAL A 148 10.50 -8.86 -6.68
CA VAL A 148 10.03 -7.58 -6.13
C VAL A 148 10.12 -6.45 -7.17
N ASP A 149 11.20 -6.37 -7.96
CA ASP A 149 11.33 -5.39 -9.06
C ASP A 149 10.27 -5.61 -10.14
N ALA A 150 9.99 -6.86 -10.52
CA ALA A 150 8.96 -7.18 -11.50
C ALA A 150 7.56 -6.76 -11.01
N ASP A 151 7.22 -7.07 -9.76
CA ASP A 151 5.97 -6.65 -9.13
C ASP A 151 5.86 -5.12 -9.04
N GLN A 152 6.94 -4.45 -8.65
CA GLN A 152 6.97 -2.98 -8.58
C GLN A 152 6.71 -2.34 -9.95
N ARG A 153 7.35 -2.86 -11.00
CA ARG A 153 7.16 -2.34 -12.36
C ARG A 153 5.75 -2.59 -12.88
N LEU A 154 5.16 -3.75 -12.59
CA LEU A 154 3.77 -4.04 -12.95
C LEU A 154 2.84 -3.01 -12.30
N ASN A 155 3.08 -2.70 -11.03
CA ASN A 155 2.30 -1.70 -10.32
C ASN A 155 2.45 -0.29 -10.90
N ILE A 156 3.69 0.14 -11.17
CA ILE A 156 3.97 1.47 -11.75
C ILE A 156 3.39 1.61 -13.15
N ARG A 157 3.50 0.58 -13.99
CA ARG A 157 3.16 0.66 -15.42
C ARG A 157 1.71 0.36 -15.73
N LEU A 158 1.05 -0.42 -14.88
CA LEU A 158 -0.29 -0.94 -15.17
C LEU A 158 -1.26 -0.71 -14.02
N VAL A 159 -1.01 -1.27 -12.84
CA VAL A 159 -2.02 -1.33 -11.77
C VAL A 159 -2.38 0.07 -11.26
N MET A 160 -1.38 0.86 -10.87
CA MET A 160 -1.60 2.21 -10.33
C MET A 160 -2.17 3.19 -11.37
N PRO A 161 -1.66 3.25 -12.62
CA PRO A 161 -2.28 4.07 -13.66
C PRO A 161 -3.74 3.70 -13.93
N LEU A 162 -4.06 2.40 -14.04
CA LEU A 162 -5.43 1.95 -14.26
C LEU A 162 -6.34 2.33 -13.10
N LEU A 163 -5.88 2.15 -11.86
CA LEU A 163 -6.61 2.54 -10.66
C LEU A 163 -6.86 4.06 -10.63
N PHE A 164 -5.82 4.86 -10.85
CA PHE A 164 -5.91 6.32 -10.89
C PHE A 164 -6.91 6.79 -11.96
N LEU A 165 -6.78 6.29 -13.19
CA LEU A 165 -7.66 6.65 -14.30
C LEU A 165 -9.10 6.19 -14.05
N PHE A 166 -9.30 5.02 -13.46
CA PHE A 166 -10.62 4.54 -13.08
C PHE A 166 -11.28 5.45 -12.04
N LEU A 167 -10.55 5.84 -10.99
CA LEU A 167 -11.07 6.70 -9.92
C LEU A 167 -11.36 8.11 -10.43
N LEU A 168 -10.44 8.70 -11.19
CA LEU A 168 -10.63 10.01 -11.80
C LEU A 168 -11.79 9.98 -12.83
N GLY A 169 -11.84 8.95 -13.67
CA GLY A 169 -12.93 8.73 -14.63
C GLY A 169 -14.28 8.57 -13.95
N SER A 170 -14.33 7.87 -12.81
CA SER A 170 -15.53 7.74 -11.98
C SER A 170 -15.99 9.09 -11.41
N ALA A 171 -15.06 9.90 -10.88
CA ALA A 171 -15.37 11.24 -10.41
C ALA A 171 -15.90 12.15 -11.54
N LEU A 172 -15.27 12.12 -12.71
CA LEU A 172 -15.71 12.87 -13.88
C LEU A 172 -17.09 12.41 -14.38
N ALA A 173 -17.34 11.10 -14.42
CA ALA A 173 -18.63 10.54 -14.81
C ALA A 173 -19.76 11.00 -13.87
N ILE A 174 -19.52 10.98 -12.56
CA ILE A 174 -20.48 11.49 -11.56
C ILE A 174 -20.73 12.99 -11.77
N LYS A 175 -19.68 13.78 -12.01
CA LYS A 175 -19.79 15.22 -12.25
C LYS A 175 -20.55 15.55 -13.54
N MET A 176 -20.38 14.76 -14.60
CA MET A 176 -21.00 14.99 -15.91
C MET A 176 -22.44 14.49 -16.00
N ALA A 177 -22.81 13.46 -15.23
CA ALA A 177 -24.15 12.87 -15.27
C ALA A 177 -24.72 12.63 -13.85
N PRO A 178 -24.92 13.68 -13.03
CA PRO A 178 -25.34 13.55 -11.64
C PRO A 178 -26.73 12.91 -11.48
N GLU A 179 -27.67 13.14 -12.40
CA GLU A 179 -29.00 12.50 -12.38
C GLU A 179 -28.89 10.97 -12.40
N PHE A 180 -28.03 10.42 -13.25
CA PHE A 180 -27.84 8.98 -13.33
C PHE A 180 -27.07 8.45 -12.12
N PHE A 181 -25.94 9.07 -11.79
CA PHE A 181 -25.06 8.51 -10.77
C PHE A 181 -25.55 8.74 -9.35
N LEU A 182 -26.16 9.89 -9.04
CA LEU A 182 -26.61 10.25 -7.69
C LEU A 182 -28.09 9.93 -7.47
N GLU A 183 -28.99 10.46 -8.31
CA GLU A 183 -30.44 10.27 -8.09
C GLU A 183 -30.87 8.82 -8.35
N ARG A 184 -30.35 8.21 -9.42
CA ARG A 184 -30.62 6.81 -9.77
C ARG A 184 -29.61 5.82 -9.19
N ARG A 185 -28.70 6.28 -8.32
CA ARG A 185 -27.71 5.46 -7.62
C ARG A 185 -26.75 4.70 -8.53
N GLY A 186 -26.51 5.20 -9.75
CA GLY A 186 -25.53 4.62 -10.68
C GLY A 186 -24.11 4.53 -10.09
N HIS A 187 -23.78 5.35 -9.09
CA HIS A 187 -22.50 5.29 -8.37
C HIS A 187 -22.23 3.92 -7.73
N LEU A 188 -23.26 3.12 -7.47
CA LEU A 188 -23.13 1.77 -6.91
C LEU A 188 -22.41 0.80 -7.85
N ILE A 189 -22.53 1.01 -9.17
CA ILE A 189 -21.80 0.24 -10.17
C ILE A 189 -20.30 0.56 -10.06
N LEU A 190 -19.96 1.85 -9.94
CA LEU A 190 -18.58 2.31 -9.85
C LEU A 190 -17.88 1.77 -8.60
N ILE A 191 -18.52 1.90 -7.42
CA ILE A 191 -17.94 1.39 -6.17
C ILE A 191 -17.88 -0.14 -6.16
N GLY A 192 -18.83 -0.83 -6.81
CA GLY A 192 -18.80 -2.28 -7.01
C GLY A 192 -17.61 -2.72 -7.87
N CYS A 193 -17.35 -2.02 -8.98
CA CYS A 193 -16.17 -2.26 -9.81
C CYS A 193 -14.87 -1.99 -9.03
N GLN A 194 -14.82 -0.91 -8.23
CA GLN A 194 -13.68 -0.62 -7.36
C GLN A 194 -13.44 -1.76 -6.36
N ALA A 195 -14.50 -2.23 -5.68
CA ALA A 195 -14.43 -3.32 -4.71
C ALA A 195 -13.87 -4.60 -5.34
N LEU A 196 -14.39 -4.99 -6.51
CA LEU A 196 -13.92 -6.17 -7.22
C LEU A 196 -12.44 -6.05 -7.59
N GLY A 197 -12.03 -4.89 -8.13
CA GLY A 197 -10.64 -4.65 -8.49
C GLY A 197 -9.69 -4.75 -7.30
N LEU A 198 -10.06 -4.15 -6.17
CA LEU A 198 -9.27 -4.22 -4.94
C LEU A 198 -9.24 -5.64 -4.34
N LEU A 199 -10.33 -6.40 -4.40
CA LEU A 199 -10.38 -7.78 -3.91
C LEU A 199 -9.46 -8.69 -4.73
N VAL A 200 -9.54 -8.58 -6.07
CA VAL A 200 -8.64 -9.31 -6.97
C VAL A 200 -7.20 -8.94 -6.67
N TYR A 201 -6.90 -7.64 -6.52
CA TYR A 201 -5.55 -7.20 -6.24
C TYR A 201 -5.03 -7.68 -4.88
N LEU A 202 -5.83 -7.59 -3.81
CA LEU A 202 -5.49 -8.12 -2.50
C LEU A 202 -5.21 -9.63 -2.57
N GLY A 203 -6.04 -10.39 -3.28
CA GLY A 203 -5.83 -11.82 -3.49
C GLY A 203 -4.50 -12.12 -4.19
N CYS A 204 -4.13 -11.31 -5.19
CA CYS A 204 -2.82 -11.39 -5.84
C CYS A 204 -1.67 -11.08 -4.87
N VAL A 205 -1.80 -10.05 -4.04
CA VAL A 205 -0.79 -9.66 -3.05
C VAL A 205 -0.57 -10.76 -2.01
N VAL A 206 -1.64 -11.32 -1.45
CA VAL A 206 -1.56 -12.42 -0.48
C VAL A 206 -0.93 -13.67 -1.10
N ARG A 207 -1.32 -14.00 -2.33
CA ARG A 207 -0.72 -15.12 -3.09
C ARG A 207 0.75 -14.89 -3.40
N ALA A 208 1.14 -13.66 -3.73
CA ALA A 208 2.53 -13.32 -3.97
C ALA A 208 3.34 -13.44 -2.68
N PHE A 209 2.82 -12.93 -1.55
CA PHE A 209 3.46 -13.01 -0.25
C PHE A 209 3.78 -14.46 0.15
N THR A 210 2.80 -15.35 0.10
CA THR A 210 2.99 -16.76 0.47
C THR A 210 4.04 -17.46 -0.39
N ARG A 211 4.24 -17.04 -1.64
CA ARG A 211 5.28 -17.56 -2.54
C ARG A 211 6.68 -17.04 -2.21
N ILE A 212 6.79 -15.79 -1.74
CA ILE A 212 8.10 -15.16 -1.44
C ILE A 212 8.55 -15.39 0.01
N THR A 213 7.66 -15.74 0.95
CA THR A 213 8.01 -16.06 2.35
C THR A 213 9.26 -16.96 2.50
N PRO A 214 9.38 -18.11 1.81
CA PRO A 214 10.58 -18.95 1.94
C PRO A 214 11.84 -18.29 1.36
N LEU A 215 11.70 -17.40 0.37
CA LEU A 215 12.82 -16.63 -0.18
C LEU A 215 13.28 -15.53 0.78
N ILE A 216 12.36 -14.94 1.56
CA ILE A 216 12.70 -13.95 2.58
C ILE A 216 13.58 -14.58 3.66
N SER A 217 13.20 -15.75 4.18
CA SER A 217 14.01 -16.45 5.20
C SER A 217 15.35 -16.91 4.65
N ALA A 218 15.38 -17.48 3.44
CA ALA A 218 16.62 -17.90 2.78
C ALA A 218 17.56 -16.71 2.52
N THR A 219 17.01 -15.58 2.08
CA THR A 219 17.77 -14.34 1.91
C THR A 219 18.39 -13.90 3.24
N ARG A 220 17.63 -13.89 4.35
CA ARG A 220 18.18 -13.51 5.66
C ARG A 220 19.32 -14.44 6.12
N ALA A 221 19.24 -15.74 5.80
CA ALA A 221 20.33 -16.68 6.07
C ALA A 221 21.58 -16.33 5.24
N GLU A 222 21.44 -16.13 3.93
CA GLU A 222 22.58 -15.73 3.05
C GLU A 222 23.30 -14.48 3.58
N TRP A 223 22.54 -13.50 4.06
CA TRP A 223 23.09 -12.26 4.60
C TRP A 223 23.81 -12.45 5.94
N ARG A 224 23.39 -13.42 6.77
CA ARG A 224 24.09 -13.74 8.01
C ARG A 224 25.39 -14.48 7.72
N ASP A 225 25.35 -15.42 6.77
CA ASP A 225 26.51 -16.23 6.43
C ASP A 225 27.61 -15.35 5.78
N ASP A 226 27.25 -14.39 4.92
CA ASP A 226 28.18 -13.36 4.37
C ASP A 226 28.88 -12.54 5.47
N VAL A 227 28.13 -12.18 6.51
CA VAL A 227 28.62 -11.44 7.68
C VAL A 227 29.58 -12.28 8.54
N GLU A 228 29.28 -13.57 8.73
CA GLU A 228 30.09 -14.49 9.53
C GLU A 228 31.37 -14.92 8.79
N GLU A 229 31.31 -15.05 7.46
CA GLU A 229 32.45 -15.46 6.61
C GLU A 229 33.40 -14.29 6.27
N GLY A 230 32.97 -13.03 6.45
CA GLY A 230 33.86 -11.86 6.41
C GLY A 230 34.52 -11.62 5.05
N ILE A 231 33.84 -11.97 3.95
CA ILE A 231 34.26 -11.66 2.57
C ILE A 231 33.91 -10.19 2.23
#